data_AF-A0A5Q6RPS0-F1
#
_entry.id   AF-A0A5Q6RPS0-F1
#
_cell.length_a   1.000
_cell.length_b   1.000
_cell.length_c   1.000
_cell.angle_alpha   90.00
_cell.angle_beta   90.00
_cell.angle_gamma   90.00
#
_symmetry.space_group_name_H-M   'P 1'
#
loop_
_entity.id
_entity.type
_entity.pdbx_description
1 polymer ?
#
loop_
_entity_poly.entity_id
_entity_poly.type
_entity_poly.pdbx_seq_one_letter_code
_entity_poly.pdbx_strand_id
1 'polypeptide(L)'
;MGTNRRYGSDERSVAPSGASGGVRHVWVQLSRYETDAYPGLVIEWRRESQGWVARVAFVPGTAGEGTLVEQWVSATKLRPASPQG
;
A
#
# COMPACT_ATOMS: atom_id res chain seq x y z
N MET A 1 -10.52 -42.39 -21.07
CA MET A 1 -10.56 -41.11 -21.81
C MET A 1 -11.32 -40.10 -20.96
N GLY A 2 -10.60 -39.30 -20.15
CA GLY A 2 -11.22 -38.27 -19.31
C GLY A 2 -11.52 -37.03 -20.15
N THR A 3 -12.79 -36.67 -20.27
CA THR A 3 -13.18 -35.43 -20.95
C THR A 3 -12.84 -34.25 -20.04
N ASN A 4 -11.83 -33.48 -20.45
CA ASN A 4 -11.44 -32.21 -19.86
C ASN A 4 -12.60 -31.23 -20.02
N ARG A 5 -13.47 -31.17 -18.99
CA ARG A 5 -14.65 -30.32 -19.00
C ARG A 5 -14.18 -28.89 -18.73
N ARG A 6 -13.91 -28.19 -19.82
CA ARG A 6 -13.87 -26.73 -20.02
C ARG A 6 -13.95 -25.96 -18.70
N TYR A 7 -12.85 -25.34 -18.29
CA TYR A 7 -12.89 -24.21 -17.36
C TYR A 7 -13.79 -23.15 -18.00
N GLY A 8 -15.07 -23.20 -17.67
CA GLY A 8 -16.05 -22.21 -18.02
C GLY A 8 -15.63 -20.91 -17.37
N SER A 9 -15.44 -19.91 -18.21
CA SER A 9 -15.28 -18.50 -17.90
C SER A 9 -16.49 -17.99 -17.12
N ASP A 10 -16.51 -18.28 -15.81
CA ASP A 10 -17.41 -17.69 -14.82
C ASP A 10 -16.57 -17.12 -13.67
N GLU A 11 -15.45 -16.46 -14.02
CA GLU A 11 -14.93 -15.38 -13.20
C GLU A 11 -15.98 -14.28 -13.20
N ARG A 12 -17.04 -14.45 -12.39
CA ARG A 12 -17.88 -13.35 -11.95
C ARG A 12 -16.90 -12.28 -11.51
N SER A 13 -16.77 -11.24 -12.33
CA SER A 13 -16.06 -10.03 -11.95
C SER A 13 -16.61 -9.64 -10.59
N VAL A 14 -15.81 -9.86 -9.55
CA VAL A 14 -16.07 -9.29 -8.25
C VAL A 14 -15.91 -7.80 -8.46
N ALA A 15 -17.00 -7.13 -8.83
CA ALA A 15 -17.02 -5.68 -8.85
C ALA A 15 -16.65 -5.24 -7.43
N PRO A 16 -15.58 -4.47 -7.22
CA PRO A 16 -15.17 -4.07 -5.89
C PRO A 16 -16.31 -3.29 -5.26
N SER A 17 -17.04 -3.92 -4.34
CA SER A 17 -18.17 -3.33 -3.67
C SER A 17 -17.66 -2.30 -2.66
N GLY A 18 -17.86 -1.01 -2.95
CA GLY A 18 -17.88 0.04 -1.94
C GLY A 18 -16.55 0.64 -1.49
N ALA A 19 -15.48 0.54 -2.28
CA ALA A 19 -14.28 1.33 -1.98
C ALA A 19 -14.50 2.76 -2.49
N SER A 20 -14.70 3.73 -1.60
CA SER A 20 -14.25 5.10 -1.84
C SER A 20 -12.73 5.05 -2.02
N GLY A 21 -12.31 4.70 -3.24
CA GLY A 21 -10.96 4.31 -3.65
C GLY A 21 -10.04 5.51 -3.73
N GLY A 22 -9.85 6.21 -2.62
CA GLY A 22 -8.83 7.24 -2.51
C GLY A 22 -7.45 6.64 -2.80
N VAL A 23 -6.55 7.45 -3.37
CA VAL A 23 -5.14 7.09 -3.56
C VAL A 23 -4.57 6.65 -2.21
N ARG A 24 -4.13 5.39 -2.13
CA ARG A 24 -3.50 4.81 -0.93
C ARG A 24 -1.97 4.79 -1.00
N HIS A 25 -1.41 5.16 -2.15
CA HIS A 25 0.03 5.22 -2.34
C HIS A 25 0.60 6.46 -1.66
N VAL A 26 1.68 6.26 -0.91
CA VAL A 26 2.38 7.29 -0.15
C VAL A 26 3.87 7.13 -0.33
N TRP A 27 4.60 8.22 -0.12
CA TRP A 27 6.03 8.22 0.15
C TRP A 27 6.23 8.21 1.66
N VAL A 28 7.08 7.30 2.14
CA VAL A 28 7.41 7.08 3.55
C VAL A 28 8.79 7.64 3.84
N GLN A 29 8.89 8.57 4.79
CA GLN A 29 10.16 9.13 5.25
C GLN A 29 10.45 8.64 6.67
N LEU A 30 11.31 7.63 6.86
CA LEU A 30 11.54 7.05 8.19
C LEU A 30 12.42 7.96 9.06
N SER A 31 13.40 8.62 8.47
CA SER A 31 14.28 9.59 9.12
C SER A 31 14.35 10.92 8.37
N ARG A 32 14.54 12.03 9.11
CA ARG A 32 14.84 13.34 8.50
C ARG A 32 16.22 13.41 7.83
N TYR A 33 17.07 12.42 8.11
CA TYR A 33 18.43 12.33 7.60
C TYR A 33 18.58 11.31 6.47
N GLU A 34 17.53 10.54 6.17
CA GLU A 34 17.51 9.71 4.98
C GLU A 34 17.24 10.60 3.77
N THR A 35 18.04 10.40 2.72
CA THR A 35 17.92 11.13 1.46
C THR A 35 16.68 10.70 0.69
N ASP A 36 16.29 9.43 0.81
CA ASP A 36 15.25 8.83 -0.03
C ASP A 36 13.99 8.50 0.78
N ALA A 37 12.84 8.81 0.19
CA ALA A 37 11.54 8.38 0.69
C ALA A 37 11.13 7.08 -0.02
N TYR A 38 10.59 6.13 0.74
CA TYR A 38 10.22 4.82 0.21
C TYR A 38 8.79 4.82 -0.32
N PRO A 39 8.51 4.23 -1.49
CA PRO A 39 7.15 4.04 -1.95
C PRO A 39 6.42 3.06 -1.01
N GLY A 40 5.21 3.40 -0.61
CA GLY A 40 4.41 2.61 0.32
C GLY A 40 2.91 2.64 0.02
N LEU A 41 2.20 1.70 0.63
CA LEU A 41 0.75 1.54 0.51
C LEU A 41 0.10 1.60 1.89
N VAL A 42 -0.85 2.51 2.07
CA VAL A 42 -1.66 2.58 3.29
C VAL A 42 -2.69 1.45 3.32
N ILE A 43 -2.60 0.61 4.34
CA ILE A 43 -3.53 -0.49 4.61
C ILE A 43 -4.73 0.04 5.41
N GLU A 44 -4.46 0.73 6.52
CA GLU A 44 -5.47 1.27 7.43
C GLU A 44 -4.96 2.48 8.22
N TRP A 45 -5.89 3.24 8.80
CA TRP A 45 -5.63 4.40 9.65
C TRP A 45 -6.16 4.15 11.05
N ARG A 46 -5.48 4.68 12.07
CA ARG A 46 -6.00 4.78 13.44
C ARG A 46 -5.61 6.11 14.09
N ARG A 47 -6.40 6.52 15.08
CA ARG A 47 -6.11 7.69 15.92
C ARG A 47 -5.40 7.25 17.19
N GLU A 48 -4.27 7.89 17.50
CA GLU A 48 -3.53 7.75 18.75
C GLU A 48 -3.50 9.09 19.49
N SER A 49 -2.99 9.11 20.73
CA SER A 49 -2.90 10.34 21.54
C SER A 49 -2.07 11.44 20.85
N GLN A 50 -1.00 11.07 20.14
CA GLN A 50 -0.09 12.00 19.47
C GLN A 50 -0.50 12.39 18.05
N GLY A 51 -1.48 11.71 17.44
CA GLY A 51 -1.82 11.99 16.05
C GLY A 51 -2.56 10.86 15.35
N TRP A 52 -2.69 11.00 14.03
CA TRP A 52 -3.05 9.89 13.16
C TRP A 52 -1.81 9.08 12.81
N VAL A 53 -1.96 7.77 12.79
CA VAL A 53 -0.96 6.84 12.26
C VAL A 53 -1.61 5.95 11.21
N ALA A 54 -0.83 5.53 10.22
CA ALA A 54 -1.26 4.58 9.21
C ALA A 54 -0.44 3.30 9.33
N ARG A 55 -1.06 2.14 9.10
CA ARG A 55 -0.32 0.90 8.85
C ARG A 55 0.07 0.91 7.39
N VAL A 56 1.37 0.91 7.10
CA VAL A 56 1.92 1.06 5.76
C VAL A 56 2.80 -0.13 5.42
N ALA A 57 2.58 -0.72 4.24
CA ALA A 57 3.49 -1.68 3.63
C ALA A 57 4.47 -0.94 2.71
N PHE A 58 5.77 -1.15 2.87
CA PHE A 58 6.81 -0.53 2.04
C PHE A 58 8.12 -1.34 2.10
N VAL A 59 9.06 -1.05 1.20
CA VAL A 59 10.36 -1.72 1.13
C VAL A 59 11.46 -0.70 1.45
N PRO A 60 12.05 -0.69 2.66
CA PRO A 60 13.22 0.11 2.97
C PRO A 60 14.47 -0.47 2.29
N GLY A 61 15.41 0.41 1.96
CA GLY A 61 16.64 0.06 1.25
C GLY A 61 16.69 0.62 -0.17
N THR A 62 17.65 0.12 -0.94
CA THR A 62 17.90 0.47 -2.34
C THR A 62 16.85 -0.17 -3.25
N ALA A 63 16.54 0.47 -4.38
CA ALA A 63 15.54 -0.07 -5.31
C ALA A 63 15.95 -1.46 -5.81
N GLY A 64 15.10 -2.46 -5.59
CA GLY A 64 15.36 -3.87 -5.92
C GLY A 64 16.07 -4.68 -4.83
N GLU A 65 16.47 -4.02 -3.72
CA GLU A 65 17.15 -4.64 -2.59
C GLU A 65 16.43 -4.23 -1.28
N GLY A 66 15.84 -5.19 -0.59
CA GLY A 66 15.14 -4.93 0.66
C GLY A 66 14.04 -5.95 0.93
N THR A 67 13.48 -5.88 2.13
CA THR A 67 12.39 -6.75 2.57
C THR A 67 11.13 -5.94 2.73
N LEU A 68 10.00 -6.45 2.24
CA LEU A 68 8.70 -5.84 2.51
C LEU A 68 8.43 -5.87 4.01
N VAL A 69 8.15 -4.69 4.58
CA VAL A 69 7.76 -4.56 5.98
C VAL A 69 6.39 -3.88 6.08
N GLU A 70 5.67 -4.20 7.15
CA GLU A 70 4.47 -3.49 7.55
C GLU A 70 4.70 -2.82 8.91
N GLN A 71 4.52 -1.51 8.99
CA GLN A 71 4.60 -0.80 10.27
C GLN A 71 3.55 0.29 10.42
N TRP A 72 3.29 0.66 11.68
CA TRP A 72 2.57 1.90 11.99
C TRP A 72 3.51 3.11 11.84
N VAL A 73 3.14 4.02 10.95
CA VAL A 73 3.88 5.24 10.62
C VAL A 73 3.04 6.46 10.95
N SER A 74 3.64 7.46 11.59
CA SER A 74 3.00 8.76 11.80
C SER A 74 2.57 9.38 10.48
N ALA A 75 1.36 9.94 10.44
CA ALA A 75 0.87 10.69 9.27
C ALA A 75 1.86 11.78 8.82
N THR A 76 2.59 12.38 9.74
CA THR A 76 3.60 13.43 9.46
C THR A 76 4.81 12.94 8.66
N LYS A 77 5.01 11.62 8.56
CA LYS A 77 6.08 10.98 7.78
C LYS A 77 5.59 10.46 6.43
N LEU A 78 4.31 10.70 6.10
CA LEU A 78 3.68 10.21 4.88
C LEU A 78 3.35 11.39 3.97
N ARG A 79 3.68 11.25 2.69
CA ARG A 79 3.26 12.18 1.65
C ARG A 79 2.45 11.41 0.60
N PRO A 80 1.26 11.85 0.19
CA PRO A 80 0.55 11.20 -0.92
C PRO A 80 1.45 11.07 -2.15
N ALA A 81 1.49 9.90 -2.76
CA ALA A 81 2.02 9.78 -4.11
C ALA A 81 0.98 10.42 -5.03
N SER A 82 1.25 11.62 -5.55
CA SER A 82 0.37 12.23 -6.54
C SER A 82 0.16 11.24 -7.69
N PRO A 83 -1.07 11.00 -8.15
CA PRO A 83 -1.27 10.31 -9.41
C PRO A 83 -0.60 11.19 -10.47
N GLN A 84 0.48 10.69 -11.07
CA GLN A 84 0.94 11.28 -12.32
C GLN A 84 -0.19 11.03 -13.32
N GLY A 85 -0.79 12.12 -13.81
CA GLY A 85 -1.86 12.07 -14.79
C GLY A 85 -1.39 11.49 -16.12
#